data_AF-A0A074ZIN5-F1
#
_entry.id   AF-A0A074ZIN5-F1
#
_cell.length_a   1.000
_cell.length_b   1.000
_cell.length_c   1.000
_cell.angle_alpha   90.00
_cell.angle_beta   90.00
_cell.angle_gamma   90.00
#
_symmetry.space_group_name_H-M   'P 1'
#
loop_
_entity.id
_entity.type
_entity.pdbx_description
1 polymer ?
#
loop_
_entity_poly.entity_id
_entity_poly.type
_entity_poly.pdbx_seq_one_letter_code
_entity_poly.pdbx_strand_id
1 'polypeptide(L)'
;MVDEATKKTLAAIPLLKTRAGPRDGDLWVQRLKEEYLALIKYVENNKAADNDWFRLESNSTGTRWYGKCWYIQDMKKYEFDLSFDIPVSYPSTNPELALPELDGKTAKMYRGGKICLTEHFKPLWSRNVPKFGIAHAIALGLGPWVAVEIPDLIAKGIVKHKDDE
;
A
#
# COMPACT_ATOMS: atom_id res chain seq x y z
N MET A 1 -4.54 -13.08 14.34
CA MET A 1 -3.30 -12.51 14.92
C MET A 1 -2.38 -12.15 13.76
N VAL A 2 -1.67 -11.02 13.82
CA VAL A 2 -0.65 -10.65 12.81
C VAL A 2 0.55 -11.58 13.00
N ASP A 3 1.06 -12.17 11.92
CA ASP A 3 2.21 -13.09 11.98
C ASP A 3 3.53 -12.38 12.36
N GLU A 4 4.53 -13.15 12.80
CA GLU A 4 5.82 -12.64 13.27
C GLU A 4 6.61 -11.90 12.17
N ALA A 5 6.54 -12.37 10.93
CA ALA A 5 7.22 -11.74 9.80
C ALA A 5 6.69 -10.33 9.57
N THR A 6 5.36 -10.18 9.58
CA THR A 6 4.67 -8.91 9.42
C THR A 6 5.00 -7.99 10.60
N LYS A 7 5.01 -8.48 11.84
CA LYS A 7 5.43 -7.68 13.01
C LYS A 7 6.85 -7.14 12.86
N LYS A 8 7.79 -7.97 12.40
CA LYS A 8 9.18 -7.58 12.19
C LYS A 8 9.30 -6.49 11.12
N THR A 9 8.59 -6.64 10.00
CA THR A 9 8.54 -5.62 8.95
C THR A 9 8.00 -4.30 9.49
N LEU A 10 6.91 -4.32 10.26
CA LEU A 10 6.32 -3.11 10.84
C LEU A 10 7.24 -2.43 11.85
N ALA A 11 7.93 -3.21 12.68
CA ALA A 11 8.87 -2.65 13.66
C ALA A 11 10.03 -1.89 13.00
N ALA A 12 10.34 -2.21 11.74
CA ALA A 12 11.39 -1.56 10.96
C ALA A 12 10.91 -0.33 10.17
N ILE A 13 9.59 -0.06 10.11
CA ILE A 13 9.02 1.13 9.47
C ILE A 13 8.98 2.27 10.50
N PRO A 14 9.57 3.45 10.19
CA PRO A 14 9.47 4.62 11.07
C PRO A 14 8.02 5.02 11.35
N LEU A 15 7.70 5.20 12.63
CA LEU A 15 6.40 5.69 13.06
C LEU A 15 6.28 7.19 12.87
N LEU A 16 5.11 7.64 12.45
CA LEU A 16 4.80 9.04 12.24
C LEU A 16 4.31 9.70 13.53
N LYS A 17 4.44 11.02 13.62
CA LYS A 17 4.12 11.79 14.83
C LYS A 17 3.09 12.87 14.55
N THR A 18 3.18 13.50 13.38
CA THR A 18 2.34 14.65 13.03
C THR A 18 0.93 14.18 12.69
N ARG A 19 -0.07 14.66 13.44
CA ARG A 19 -1.50 14.42 13.12
C ARG A 19 -2.03 15.54 12.24
N ALA A 20 -1.75 15.46 10.95
CA ALA A 20 -2.17 16.46 9.98
C ALA A 20 -2.59 15.81 8.66
N GLY A 21 -3.62 16.35 8.04
CA GLY A 21 -4.14 15.98 6.72
C GLY A 21 -3.87 17.05 5.66
N PRO A 22 -4.32 16.82 4.41
CA PRO A 22 -4.03 17.67 3.27
C PRO A 22 -4.41 19.16 3.39
N ARG A 23 -5.28 19.52 4.35
CA ARG A 23 -5.78 20.89 4.53
C ARG A 23 -5.06 21.67 5.63
N ASP A 24 -4.11 21.06 6.33
CA ASP A 24 -3.46 21.64 7.50
C ASP A 24 -2.19 22.46 7.18
N GLY A 25 -2.03 22.88 5.92
CA GLY A 25 -0.95 23.77 5.48
C GLY A 25 0.45 23.25 5.83
N ASP A 26 1.23 24.00 6.60
CA ASP A 26 2.60 23.65 6.97
C ASP A 26 2.71 22.33 7.77
N LEU A 27 1.68 22.01 8.56
CA LEU A 27 1.64 20.73 9.29
C LEU A 27 1.50 19.55 8.32
N TRP A 28 0.83 19.73 7.18
CA TRP A 28 0.77 18.73 6.12
C TRP A 28 2.15 18.52 5.49
N VAL A 29 2.90 19.59 5.25
CA VAL A 29 4.27 19.50 4.73
C VAL A 29 5.17 18.75 5.70
N GLN A 30 5.03 19.00 7.01
CA GLN A 30 5.74 18.24 8.04
C GLN A 30 5.36 16.75 8.01
N ARG A 31 4.06 16.45 7.94
CA ARG A 31 3.56 15.07 7.81
C ARG A 31 4.10 14.38 6.56
N LEU A 32 4.11 15.06 5.41
CA LEU A 32 4.64 14.51 4.16
C LEU A 32 6.12 14.14 4.26
N LYS A 33 6.94 14.95 4.94
CA LYS A 33 8.34 14.59 5.20
C LYS A 33 8.44 13.28 5.99
N GLU A 34 7.59 13.08 7.00
CA GLU A 34 7.52 11.83 7.75
C GLU A 34 7.07 10.65 6.87
N GLU A 35 6.09 10.86 5.97
CA GLU A 35 5.62 9.83 5.03
C GLU A 35 6.73 9.39 4.08
N TYR A 36 7.46 10.33 3.47
CA TYR A 36 8.58 10.00 2.58
C TYR A 36 9.68 9.25 3.32
N LEU A 37 10.06 9.69 4.53
CA LEU A 37 11.07 9.00 5.33
C LEU A 37 10.63 7.56 5.65
N ALA A 38 9.37 7.36 6.02
CA ALA A 38 8.84 6.03 6.28
C ALA A 38 8.82 5.14 5.03
N LEU A 39 8.42 5.68 3.86
CA LEU A 39 8.41 4.97 2.58
C LEU A 39 9.81 4.62 2.10
N ILE A 40 10.75 5.58 2.12
CA ILE A 40 12.14 5.36 1.74
C ILE A 40 12.73 4.25 2.61
N LYS A 41 12.54 4.34 3.94
CA LYS A 41 13.07 3.32 4.85
C LYS A 41 12.46 1.95 4.61
N TYR A 42 11.16 1.89 4.32
CA TYR A 42 10.51 0.63 4.00
C TYR A 42 11.08 0.01 2.71
N VAL A 43 11.28 0.80 1.67
CA VAL A 43 11.89 0.34 0.42
C VAL A 43 13.35 -0.09 0.61
N GLU A 44 14.14 0.66 1.39
CA GLU A 44 15.52 0.26 1.74
C GLU A 44 15.56 -1.09 2.44
N ASN A 45 14.68 -1.31 3.42
CA ASN A 45 14.59 -2.58 4.15
C ASN A 45 14.18 -3.72 3.21
N ASN A 46 13.23 -3.46 2.30
CA ASN A 46 12.80 -4.43 1.28
C ASN A 46 13.94 -4.80 0.34
N LYS A 47 14.71 -3.83 -0.16
CA LYS A 47 15.90 -4.08 -0.99
C LYS A 47 16.96 -4.88 -0.25
N ALA A 48 17.24 -4.54 1.01
CA ALA A 48 18.21 -5.26 1.83
C ALA A 48 17.79 -6.72 2.10
N ALA A 49 16.49 -7.00 2.05
CA ALA A 49 15.91 -8.34 2.19
C ALA A 49 15.65 -9.05 0.83
N ASP A 50 16.12 -8.48 -0.29
CA ASP A 50 15.85 -8.97 -1.65
C ASP A 50 14.36 -9.17 -1.97
N ASN A 51 13.53 -8.26 -1.45
CA ASN A 51 12.07 -8.30 -1.57
C ASN A 51 11.52 -6.93 -1.96
N ASP A 52 12.16 -6.24 -2.93
CA ASP A 52 11.62 -5.00 -3.50
C ASP A 52 10.38 -5.34 -4.32
N TRP A 53 9.23 -4.75 -3.98
CA TRP A 53 7.92 -5.12 -4.55
C TRP A 53 7.03 -3.94 -4.95
N PHE A 54 7.46 -2.68 -4.72
CA PHE A 54 6.69 -1.51 -5.15
C PHE A 54 7.54 -0.26 -5.37
N ARG A 55 6.97 0.68 -6.13
CA ARG A 55 7.43 2.07 -6.32
C ARG A 55 6.24 2.98 -6.21
N LEU A 56 6.42 4.13 -5.55
CA LEU A 56 5.40 5.15 -5.41
C LEU A 56 5.99 6.54 -5.54
N GLU A 57 5.23 7.40 -6.18
CA GLU A 57 5.46 8.82 -6.32
C GLU A 57 4.16 9.55 -6.00
N SER A 58 4.27 10.86 -5.77
CA SER A 58 3.11 11.71 -5.56
C SER A 58 3.15 12.93 -6.43
N ASN A 59 2.01 13.59 -6.57
CA ASN A 59 1.98 14.96 -7.06
C ASN A 59 2.73 15.92 -6.11
N SER A 60 2.95 17.15 -6.57
CA SER A 60 3.68 18.19 -5.82
C SER A 60 3.09 18.52 -4.44
N THR A 61 1.79 18.26 -4.24
CA THR A 61 1.09 18.52 -2.98
C THR A 61 0.98 17.28 -2.09
N GLY A 62 1.47 16.12 -2.54
CA GLY A 62 1.41 14.84 -1.81
C GLY A 62 -0.01 14.32 -1.58
N THR A 63 -1.00 14.83 -2.30
CA THR A 63 -2.43 14.49 -2.14
C THR A 63 -2.88 13.36 -3.03
N ARG A 64 -2.17 13.12 -4.14
CA ARG A 64 -2.42 12.02 -5.06
C ARG A 64 -1.14 11.23 -5.25
N TRP A 65 -1.25 9.92 -5.07
CA TRP A 65 -0.14 8.99 -5.16
C TRP A 65 -0.39 8.00 -6.29
N TYR A 66 0.67 7.66 -6.99
CA TYR A 66 0.64 6.74 -8.11
C TYR A 66 1.99 6.03 -8.23
N GLY A 67 1.98 4.86 -8.83
CA GLY A 67 3.16 4.06 -9.03
C GLY A 67 2.79 2.65 -9.42
N LYS A 68 3.65 1.70 -9.06
CA LYS A 68 3.52 0.31 -9.48
C LYS A 68 3.85 -0.60 -8.32
N CYS A 69 3.13 -1.70 -8.18
CA CYS A 69 3.52 -2.82 -7.34
C CYS A 69 3.68 -4.06 -8.21
N TRP A 70 4.49 -5.02 -7.76
CA TRP A 70 4.68 -6.26 -8.47
C TRP A 70 4.71 -7.46 -7.54
N TYR A 71 4.39 -8.61 -8.10
CA TYR A 71 4.39 -9.90 -7.42
C TYR A 71 5.19 -10.90 -8.25
N ILE A 72 6.05 -11.66 -7.58
CA ILE A 72 6.87 -12.68 -8.24
C ILE A 72 6.25 -14.05 -7.95
N GLN A 73 5.89 -14.77 -9.00
CA GLN A 73 5.41 -16.14 -8.92
C GLN A 73 6.00 -16.94 -10.09
N ASP A 74 6.49 -18.15 -9.82
CA ASP A 74 7.07 -19.04 -10.83
C ASP A 74 8.15 -18.35 -11.69
N MET A 75 9.02 -17.56 -11.04
CA MET A 75 10.09 -16.75 -11.67
C MET A 75 9.60 -15.68 -12.66
N LYS A 76 8.29 -15.39 -12.69
CA LYS A 76 7.67 -14.34 -13.51
C LYS A 76 7.27 -13.15 -12.65
N LYS A 77 7.50 -11.93 -13.17
CA LYS A 77 7.19 -10.67 -12.48
C LYS A 77 5.89 -10.08 -13.02
N TYR A 78 4.82 -10.18 -12.23
CA TYR A 78 3.53 -9.56 -12.53
C TYR A 78 3.52 -8.16 -11.96
N GLU A 79 3.32 -7.14 -12.82
CA GLU A 79 3.37 -5.73 -12.43
C GLU A 79 1.99 -5.08 -12.64
N PHE A 80 1.55 -4.28 -11.67
CA PHE A 80 0.25 -3.63 -11.66
C PHE A 80 0.40 -2.16 -11.29
N ASP A 81 -0.38 -1.31 -11.96
CA ASP A 81 -0.49 0.10 -11.61
C ASP A 81 -1.24 0.28 -10.29
N LEU A 82 -0.63 1.05 -9.38
CA LEU A 82 -1.14 1.38 -8.06
C LEU A 82 -1.44 2.88 -8.00
N SER A 83 -2.63 3.27 -7.56
CA SER A 83 -2.97 4.67 -7.34
C SER A 83 -3.92 4.86 -6.17
N PHE A 84 -3.86 6.02 -5.52
CA PHE A 84 -4.79 6.43 -4.47
C PHE A 84 -4.72 7.93 -4.20
N ASP A 85 -5.81 8.47 -3.66
CA ASP A 85 -5.86 9.83 -3.15
C ASP A 85 -5.83 9.82 -1.62
N ILE A 86 -5.21 10.85 -1.04
CA ILE A 86 -5.22 11.06 0.41
C ILE A 86 -6.57 11.65 0.82
N PRO A 87 -7.34 10.98 1.71
CA PRO A 87 -8.62 11.51 2.16
C PRO A 87 -8.40 12.80 2.98
N VAL A 88 -9.39 13.69 2.96
CA VAL A 88 -9.33 14.95 3.72
C VAL A 88 -9.17 14.70 5.22
N SER A 89 -9.73 13.61 5.73
CA SER A 89 -9.66 13.17 7.13
C SER A 89 -8.39 12.39 7.47
N TYR A 90 -7.42 12.27 6.56
CA TYR A 90 -6.12 11.65 6.82
C TYR A 90 -5.39 12.39 7.96
N PRO A 91 -4.67 11.70 8.87
CA PRO A 91 -4.44 10.25 8.96
C PRO A 91 -5.53 9.48 9.71
N SER A 92 -6.63 10.12 10.12
CA SER A 92 -7.71 9.44 10.86
C SER A 92 -8.40 8.38 9.99
N THR A 93 -8.56 8.64 8.70
CA THR A 93 -9.00 7.67 7.69
C THR A 93 -7.82 7.18 6.87
N ASN A 94 -7.70 5.87 6.65
CA ASN A 94 -6.70 5.30 5.77
C ASN A 94 -6.99 5.64 4.29
N PRO A 95 -5.98 5.72 3.43
CA PRO A 95 -6.19 5.84 1.99
C PRO A 95 -6.81 4.57 1.42
N GLU A 96 -7.59 4.72 0.35
CA GLU A 96 -8.19 3.62 -0.40
C GLU A 96 -7.26 3.26 -1.57
N LEU A 97 -6.47 2.21 -1.41
CA LEU A 97 -5.52 1.76 -2.42
C LEU A 97 -6.26 1.13 -3.62
N ALA A 98 -5.93 1.55 -4.84
CA ALA A 98 -6.56 1.04 -6.05
C ALA A 98 -5.55 0.40 -7.00
N LEU A 99 -5.94 -0.75 -7.56
CA LEU A 99 -5.30 -1.47 -8.66
C LEU A 99 -6.28 -1.51 -9.83
N PRO A 100 -6.33 -0.47 -10.69
CA PRO A 100 -7.36 -0.33 -11.72
C PRO A 100 -7.39 -1.49 -12.72
N GLU A 101 -6.24 -2.10 -13.02
CA GLU A 101 -6.12 -3.24 -13.94
C GLU A 101 -6.83 -4.50 -13.46
N LEU A 102 -7.15 -4.58 -12.16
CA LEU A 102 -7.80 -5.71 -11.53
C LEU A 102 -9.30 -5.48 -11.27
N ASP A 103 -9.85 -4.33 -11.70
CA ASP A 103 -11.27 -4.01 -11.50
C ASP A 103 -12.17 -5.07 -12.17
N GLY A 104 -13.11 -5.61 -11.39
CA GLY A 104 -14.00 -6.68 -11.84
C GLY A 104 -13.37 -8.08 -11.96
N LYS A 105 -12.06 -8.24 -11.71
CA LYS A 105 -11.37 -9.54 -11.82
C LYS A 105 -11.43 -10.38 -10.53
N THR A 106 -11.66 -9.75 -9.38
CA THR A 106 -11.83 -10.42 -8.07
C THR A 106 -13.03 -9.86 -7.30
N ALA A 107 -13.65 -10.70 -6.47
CA ALA A 107 -14.69 -10.30 -5.52
C ALA A 107 -14.15 -9.47 -4.34
N LYS A 108 -12.84 -9.48 -4.08
CA LYS A 108 -12.19 -8.71 -3.01
C LYS A 108 -11.78 -7.30 -3.46
N MET A 109 -12.62 -6.69 -4.28
CA MET A 109 -12.40 -5.35 -4.82
C MET A 109 -13.73 -4.59 -4.90
N TYR A 110 -13.69 -3.31 -4.56
CA TYR A 110 -14.78 -2.37 -4.79
C TYR A 110 -14.67 -1.75 -6.17
N ARG A 111 -15.79 -1.23 -6.67
CA ARG A 111 -15.86 -0.56 -7.98
C ARG A 111 -14.75 0.48 -8.17
N GLY A 112 -14.10 0.46 -9.32
CA GLY A 112 -13.02 1.37 -9.66
C GLY A 112 -11.65 0.90 -9.16
N GLY A 113 -11.46 -0.41 -8.98
CA GLY A 113 -10.14 -0.99 -8.69
C GLY A 113 -9.73 -0.94 -7.21
N LYS A 114 -10.58 -0.44 -6.31
CA LYS A 114 -10.21 -0.22 -4.89
C LYS A 114 -10.17 -1.54 -4.13
N ILE A 115 -9.04 -1.88 -3.52
CA ILE A 115 -8.91 -3.17 -2.83
C ILE A 115 -9.84 -3.23 -1.62
N CYS A 116 -10.50 -4.37 -1.45
CA CYS A 116 -11.32 -4.64 -0.26
C CYS A 116 -10.42 -5.15 0.86
N LEU A 117 -10.04 -4.25 1.78
CA LEU A 117 -9.29 -4.59 2.97
C LEU A 117 -10.13 -5.45 3.93
N THR A 118 -9.45 -6.25 4.75
CA THR A 118 -10.12 -7.07 5.77
C THR A 118 -10.81 -6.20 6.83
N GLU A 119 -11.86 -6.73 7.44
CA GLU A 119 -12.58 -6.06 8.54
C GLU A 119 -11.66 -5.67 9.71
N HIS A 120 -10.57 -6.43 9.90
CA HIS A 120 -9.57 -6.23 10.95
C HIS A 120 -8.68 -5.01 10.71
N PHE A 121 -8.57 -4.54 9.46
CA PHE A 121 -7.68 -3.43 9.12
C PHE A 121 -8.15 -2.10 9.70
N LYS A 122 -9.45 -1.78 9.62
CA LYS A 122 -10.00 -0.51 10.11
C LYS A 122 -9.80 -0.31 11.63
N PRO A 123 -10.10 -1.29 12.50
CA PRO A 123 -9.79 -1.19 13.93
C PRO A 123 -8.29 -1.07 14.21
N LEU A 124 -7.45 -1.80 13.46
CA LEU A 124 -5.99 -1.75 13.60
C LEU A 124 -5.46 -0.36 13.26
N TRP A 125 -5.91 0.23 12.14
CA TRP A 125 -5.55 1.58 11.74
C TRP A 125 -5.97 2.60 12.80
N SER A 126 -7.24 2.56 13.21
CA SER A 126 -7.82 3.54 14.15
C SER A 126 -7.08 3.59 15.49
N ARG A 127 -6.62 2.43 16.02
CA ARG A 127 -5.84 2.35 17.26
C ARG A 127 -4.43 2.92 17.15
N ASN A 128 -3.91 3.05 15.94
CA ASN A 128 -2.54 3.49 15.67
C ASN A 128 -2.48 4.89 15.05
N VAL A 129 -3.60 5.63 14.92
CA VAL A 129 -3.57 7.03 14.50
C VAL A 129 -2.86 7.88 15.59
N PRO A 130 -1.91 8.78 15.24
CA PRO A 130 -1.43 9.15 13.90
C PRO A 130 -0.14 8.43 13.46
N LYS A 131 0.29 7.40 14.21
CA LYS A 131 1.57 6.69 14.03
C LYS A 131 1.69 5.96 12.71
N PHE A 132 0.56 5.44 12.19
CA PHE A 132 0.52 4.81 10.88
C PHE A 132 0.43 5.83 9.76
N GLY A 133 1.02 5.45 8.62
CA GLY A 133 1.10 6.24 7.41
C GLY A 133 0.98 5.39 6.15
N ILE A 134 1.40 5.93 5.01
CA ILE A 134 1.28 5.28 3.69
C ILE A 134 2.06 3.97 3.65
N ALA A 135 3.30 3.97 4.15
CA ALA A 135 4.13 2.76 4.23
C ALA A 135 3.42 1.62 5.01
N HIS A 136 2.70 1.97 6.07
CA HIS A 136 1.93 1.02 6.87
C HIS A 136 0.69 0.52 6.13
N ALA A 137 -0.01 1.39 5.39
CA ALA A 137 -1.15 0.99 4.57
C ALA A 137 -0.73 0.00 3.46
N ILE A 138 0.46 0.21 2.87
CA ILE A 138 1.04 -0.70 1.87
C ILE A 138 1.42 -2.02 2.53
N ALA A 139 2.17 -2.00 3.63
CA ALA A 139 2.65 -3.21 4.29
C ALA A 139 1.52 -4.07 4.89
N LEU A 140 0.48 -3.46 5.44
CA LEU A 140 -0.62 -4.17 6.14
C LEU A 140 -1.88 -4.36 5.31
N GLY A 141 -2.09 -3.52 4.31
CA GLY A 141 -3.26 -3.56 3.44
C GLY A 141 -2.94 -4.22 2.12
N LEU A 142 -2.09 -3.59 1.32
CA LEU A 142 -1.79 -4.05 -0.04
C LEU A 142 -0.97 -5.35 -0.05
N GLY A 143 0.07 -5.47 0.77
CA GLY A 143 0.96 -6.64 0.78
C GLY A 143 0.20 -7.96 0.98
N PRO A 144 -0.58 -8.11 2.08
CA PRO A 144 -1.38 -9.30 2.32
C PRO A 144 -2.45 -9.54 1.26
N TRP A 145 -3.05 -8.47 0.71
CA TRP A 145 -4.04 -8.59 -0.36
C TRP A 145 -3.40 -9.15 -1.64
N VAL A 146 -2.26 -8.61 -2.06
CA VAL A 146 -1.51 -9.07 -3.24
C VAL A 146 -1.05 -10.52 -3.06
N ALA A 147 -0.56 -10.89 -1.88
CA ALA A 147 -0.10 -12.25 -1.57
C ALA A 147 -1.21 -13.32 -1.62
N VAL A 148 -2.49 -12.93 -1.54
CA VAL A 148 -3.63 -13.85 -1.60
C VAL A 148 -4.31 -13.80 -2.97
N GLU A 149 -4.59 -12.60 -3.46
CA GLU A 149 -5.43 -12.41 -4.65
C GLU A 149 -4.66 -12.63 -5.95
N ILE A 150 -3.39 -12.20 -6.04
CA ILE A 150 -2.63 -12.36 -7.30
C ILE A 150 -2.40 -13.85 -7.64
N PRO A 151 -1.98 -14.73 -6.70
CA PRO A 151 -1.86 -16.15 -7.00
C PRO A 151 -3.16 -16.81 -7.45
N ASP A 152 -4.30 -16.45 -6.83
CA ASP A 152 -5.62 -16.96 -7.22
C ASP A 152 -6.01 -16.50 -8.64
N LEU A 153 -5.73 -15.24 -8.99
CA LEU A 153 -5.99 -14.71 -10.33
C LEU A 153 -5.09 -15.32 -11.41
N ILE A 154 -3.83 -15.62 -11.07
CA ILE A 154 -2.90 -16.33 -11.96
C ILE A 154 -3.36 -17.77 -12.15
N ALA A 155 -3.73 -18.47 -11.07
CA ALA A 155 -4.21 -19.85 -11.14
C ALA A 155 -5.51 -19.98 -11.96
N LYS A 156 -6.39 -18.97 -11.91
CA LYS A 156 -7.60 -18.88 -12.75
C LYS A 156 -7.32 -18.48 -14.20
N GLY A 157 -6.09 -18.13 -14.55
CA GLY A 157 -5.70 -17.65 -15.89
C GLY A 157 -6.27 -16.28 -16.26
N ILE A 158 -6.75 -15.51 -15.29
CA ILE A 158 -7.34 -14.18 -15.49
C ILE A 158 -6.23 -13.12 -15.63
N VAL A 159 -5.17 -13.26 -14.83
CA VAL A 159 -3.95 -12.46 -14.95
C VAL A 159 -2.92 -13.30 -15.67
N LYS A 160 -2.45 -12.79 -16.83
CA LYS A 160 -1.38 -13.41 -17.61
C LYS A 160 -0.12 -12.57 -17.51
N HIS A 161 1.04 -13.22 -17.66
CA HIS A 161 2.29 -12.49 -17.75
C HIS A 161 2.38 -11.81 -19.13
N LYS A 162 3.10 -10.69 -19.23
CA LYS A 162 3.31 -9.98 -20.49
C LYS A 162 3.97 -10.84 -21.57
N ASP A 163 4.72 -11.86 -21.16
CA ASP A 163 5.39 -12.79 -22.08
C ASP A 163 4.48 -13.96 -22.52
N ASP A 164 3.30 -14.12 -21.92
CA ASP A 164 2.31 -15.15 -22.27
C ASP A 164 1.16 -14.59 -23.14
N GLU A 165 1.24 -13.30 -23.52
CA GLU A 165 0.40 -12.65 -24.56
C GLU A 165 1.04 -12.79 -25.94
#